data_AF-A0A8C2K6T2-F1
#
_entry.id   AF-A0A8C2K6T2-F1
#
_cell.length_a   1.000
_cell.length_b   1.000
_cell.length_c   1.000
_cell.angle_alpha   90.00
_cell.angle_beta   90.00
_cell.angle_gamma   90.00
#
_symmetry.space_group_name_H-M   'P 1'
#
loop_
_entity.id
_entity.type
_entity.pdbx_description
1 polymer ?
#
loop_
_entity_poly.entity_id
_entity_poly.type
_entity_poly.pdbx_seq_one_letter_code
_entity_poly.pdbx_strand_id
1 'polypeptide(L)'
;MEDSMMLGVEGIKKSILHGGTGEKPKFVTGTKVTFHFRTQLCNDERTVIDDSKKAGMPMEMVIGNMFKLDVWEILLMSMHKGEVAEFWCDVIHTGMYPIVAKSLRRIAVGKDPVDWHIHTCGMANMFAYHSLGYDDLDELQKEPQPLYFVMELLKVQQPSEYDRESWALNDEERLKAVPVLHGQGNKLFKQGRYEDATMKYKEAIMCIKNVQTKEKAWEAPWLRLEKMANTLTLNYCQCLLHMEEYYEVIEHTTDIINQHPGAMKAFYLRGKAHMEVWNEAEARDDFMRVLDLDPGMKKTIKKELAVLKMRMELKNEEDRLKYRGMFTKMAREQESLELENPDQEISEQTSPEQETTQEKQSPEEAPLEKTGEEQTNATQTSPKQITSAQEVSQEETSTALSSSDHEIPEQSTTQNVTPEHTTTEEATSEQLEAVEQSASEETSPEHITPEPTCPEQADQDLITSEQMTPAETTSENISQ
;
A
#
# COMPACT_ATOMS: atom_id res chain seq x y z
N MET A 1 -2.80 -6.79 -54.42
CA MET A 1 -2.59 -6.49 -53.00
C MET A 1 -1.41 -7.34 -52.60
N GLU A 2 -0.31 -6.73 -52.19
CA GLU A 2 0.81 -7.43 -51.55
C GLU A 2 0.71 -7.09 -50.06
N ASP A 3 0.82 -8.10 -49.20
CA ASP A 3 0.25 -8.02 -47.86
C ASP A 3 1.09 -7.18 -46.88
N SER A 4 0.38 -6.57 -45.94
CA SER A 4 0.83 -5.45 -45.11
C SER A 4 1.84 -5.80 -44.01
N MET A 5 2.68 -6.83 -44.18
CA MET A 5 3.57 -7.34 -43.13
C MET A 5 4.89 -6.56 -42.96
N MET A 6 4.83 -5.22 -42.97
CA MET A 6 5.96 -4.42 -42.48
C MET A 6 5.92 -4.38 -40.95
N LEU A 7 6.93 -5.00 -40.32
CA LEU A 7 7.08 -5.31 -38.88
C LEU A 7 6.48 -6.66 -38.41
N GLY A 8 5.92 -7.48 -39.31
CA GLY A 8 5.39 -8.81 -38.94
C GLY A 8 4.14 -8.79 -38.06
N VAL A 9 3.47 -7.64 -37.99
CA VAL A 9 2.21 -7.42 -37.27
C VAL A 9 1.17 -6.99 -38.29
N GLU A 10 -0.02 -7.59 -38.25
CA GLU A 10 -1.11 -7.28 -39.16
C GLU A 10 -1.64 -5.85 -38.96
N GLY A 11 -2.20 -5.24 -40.00
CA GLY A 11 -2.85 -3.93 -39.88
C GLY A 11 -1.94 -2.71 -39.69
N ILE A 12 -0.62 -2.83 -39.87
CA ILE A 12 0.34 -1.71 -39.76
C ILE A 12 1.04 -1.46 -41.11
N LYS A 13 1.19 -0.19 -41.50
CA LYS A 13 2.03 0.24 -42.65
C LYS A 13 2.91 1.40 -42.24
N LYS A 14 4.23 1.30 -42.47
CA LYS A 14 5.21 2.34 -42.14
C LYS A 14 5.73 3.04 -43.41
N SER A 15 5.71 4.37 -43.38
CA SER A 15 6.28 5.27 -44.37
C SER A 15 7.29 6.21 -43.71
N ILE A 16 8.58 6.11 -44.05
CA ILE A 16 9.61 7.01 -43.49
C ILE A 16 9.53 8.37 -44.22
N LEU A 17 9.28 9.43 -43.46
CA LEU A 17 9.22 10.82 -43.95
C LEU A 17 10.59 11.53 -43.83
N HIS A 18 11.36 11.18 -42.80
CA HIS A 18 12.75 11.62 -42.62
C HIS A 18 13.57 10.45 -42.05
N GLY A 19 14.68 10.10 -42.69
CA GLY A 19 15.56 9.04 -42.20
C GLY A 19 16.27 9.48 -40.92
N GLY A 20 16.34 8.58 -39.93
CA GLY A 20 17.09 8.83 -38.70
C GLY A 20 18.60 8.70 -38.88
N THR A 21 19.32 8.80 -37.76
CA THR A 21 20.78 8.88 -37.70
C THR A 21 21.37 7.79 -36.81
N GLY A 22 22.57 7.33 -37.17
CA GLY A 22 23.30 6.28 -36.44
C GLY A 22 22.74 4.87 -36.66
N GLU A 23 23.26 3.91 -35.90
CA GLU A 23 22.72 2.54 -35.86
C GLU A 23 21.34 2.51 -35.20
N LYS A 24 20.53 1.50 -35.53
CA LYS A 24 19.21 1.33 -34.91
C LYS A 24 19.39 1.06 -33.40
N PRO A 25 18.72 1.82 -32.50
CA PRO A 25 18.80 1.59 -31.07
C PRO A 25 18.36 0.17 -30.69
N LYS A 26 19.03 -0.42 -29.70
CA LYS A 26 18.56 -1.65 -29.05
C LYS A 26 17.51 -1.28 -28.02
N PHE A 27 16.27 -1.69 -28.27
CA PHE A 27 15.17 -1.53 -27.33
C PHE A 27 15.06 -2.80 -26.48
N VAL A 28 15.24 -2.64 -25.18
CA VAL A 28 15.03 -3.67 -24.14
C VAL A 28 13.95 -3.21 -23.16
N THR A 29 13.37 -4.10 -22.38
CA THR A 29 12.42 -3.70 -21.32
C THR A 29 13.06 -2.67 -20.38
N GLY A 30 12.32 -1.62 -20.04
CA GLY A 30 12.84 -0.48 -19.28
C GLY A 30 13.56 0.58 -20.13
N THR A 31 13.65 0.43 -21.46
CA THR A 31 14.19 1.50 -22.34
C THR A 31 13.24 2.69 -22.35
N LYS A 32 13.72 3.88 -21.99
CA LYS A 32 12.94 5.12 -22.07
C LYS A 32 13.09 5.76 -23.44
N VAL A 33 11.98 6.06 -24.08
CA VAL A 33 11.92 6.77 -25.38
C VAL A 33 11.25 8.12 -25.19
N THR A 34 11.86 9.16 -25.75
CA THR A 34 11.30 10.52 -25.81
C THR A 34 11.02 10.85 -27.28
N PHE A 35 9.78 11.19 -27.61
CA PHE A 35 9.31 11.34 -28.99
C PHE A 35 8.26 12.43 -29.12
N HIS A 36 8.13 13.00 -30.32
CA HIS A 36 6.91 13.70 -30.72
C HIS A 36 6.00 12.74 -31.47
N PHE A 37 4.69 12.89 -31.26
CA PHE A 37 3.64 12.30 -32.08
C PHE A 37 2.64 13.37 -32.57
N ARG A 38 1.98 13.07 -33.68
CA ARG A 38 0.75 13.68 -34.17
C ARG A 38 -0.19 12.55 -34.61
N THR A 39 -1.45 12.59 -34.20
CA THR A 39 -2.48 11.62 -34.61
C THR A 39 -3.46 12.27 -35.58
N GLN A 40 -3.81 11.58 -36.65
CA GLN A 40 -4.71 12.07 -37.70
C GLN A 40 -5.73 11.01 -38.11
N LEU A 41 -6.95 11.45 -38.46
CA LEU A 41 -7.98 10.60 -39.07
C LEU A 41 -7.55 10.15 -40.48
N CYS A 42 -8.13 9.03 -40.96
CA CYS A 42 -7.91 8.52 -42.31
C CYS A 42 -8.81 9.20 -43.38
N ASN A 43 -9.23 10.44 -43.17
CA ASN A 43 -10.03 11.22 -44.12
C ASN A 43 -9.15 12.03 -45.09
N ASP A 44 -9.76 12.57 -46.15
CA ASP A 44 -9.06 13.31 -47.22
C ASP A 44 -8.30 14.56 -46.69
N GLU A 45 -8.82 15.18 -45.63
CA GLU A 45 -8.20 16.35 -44.99
C GLU A 45 -7.07 15.99 -44.00
N ARG A 46 -6.90 14.70 -43.68
CA ARG A 46 -6.02 14.18 -42.60
C ARG A 46 -6.20 14.96 -41.29
N THR A 47 -7.44 15.13 -40.84
CA THR A 47 -7.80 15.95 -39.67
C THR A 47 -6.98 15.55 -38.44
N VAL A 48 -6.32 16.53 -37.81
CA VAL A 48 -5.42 16.31 -36.67
C VAL A 48 -6.21 16.25 -35.36
N ILE A 49 -6.11 15.13 -34.65
CA ILE A 49 -6.77 14.89 -33.36
C ILE A 49 -5.89 15.40 -32.21
N ASP A 50 -4.60 15.07 -32.23
CA ASP A 50 -3.63 15.46 -31.22
C ASP A 50 -2.27 15.74 -31.86
N ASP A 51 -1.50 16.65 -31.27
CA ASP A 51 -0.18 17.05 -31.76
C ASP A 51 0.71 17.51 -30.60
N SER A 52 1.65 16.67 -30.20
CA SER A 52 2.59 16.95 -29.09
C SER A 52 3.48 18.18 -29.34
N LYS A 53 3.73 18.58 -30.60
CA LYS A 53 4.47 19.81 -30.90
C LYS A 53 3.62 21.05 -30.67
N LYS A 54 2.30 20.98 -30.93
CA LYS A 54 1.36 22.06 -30.54
C LYS A 54 1.17 22.14 -29.03
N ALA A 55 1.23 21.00 -28.33
CA ALA A 55 1.23 20.95 -26.86
C ALA A 55 2.53 21.48 -26.23
N GLY A 56 3.61 21.65 -27.00
CA GLY A 56 4.89 22.17 -26.53
C GLY A 56 5.73 21.18 -25.69
N MET A 57 5.28 19.94 -25.51
CA MET A 57 5.94 18.93 -24.69
C MET A 57 6.10 17.61 -25.48
N PRO A 58 7.32 17.06 -25.63
CA PRO A 58 7.51 15.73 -26.18
C PRO A 58 6.98 14.69 -25.19
N MET A 59 6.47 13.57 -25.70
CA MET A 59 6.01 12.46 -24.88
C MET A 59 7.18 11.57 -24.47
N GLU A 60 7.10 11.01 -23.27
CA GLU A 60 8.00 9.97 -22.78
C GLU A 60 7.24 8.67 -22.53
N MET A 61 7.85 7.53 -22.88
CA MET A 61 7.30 6.19 -22.67
C MET A 61 8.42 5.22 -22.31
N VAL A 62 8.09 4.16 -21.57
CA VAL A 62 9.04 3.10 -21.18
C VAL A 62 8.62 1.79 -21.82
N ILE A 63 9.49 1.23 -22.66
CA ILE A 63 9.26 -0.02 -23.41
C ILE A 63 9.12 -1.20 -22.44
N GLY A 64 8.13 -2.06 -22.67
CA GLY A 64 7.83 -3.26 -21.90
C GLY A 64 7.12 -3.00 -20.57
N ASN A 65 6.58 -1.79 -20.35
CA ASN A 65 5.72 -1.48 -19.19
C ASN A 65 4.21 -1.60 -19.53
N MET A 66 3.86 -2.17 -20.69
CA MET A 66 2.50 -2.33 -21.20
C MET A 66 1.74 -1.00 -21.25
N PHE A 67 2.20 -0.08 -22.11
CA PHE A 67 1.45 1.15 -22.34
C PHE A 67 0.02 0.86 -22.84
N LYS A 68 -0.98 1.68 -22.46
CA LYS A 68 -2.41 1.48 -22.80
C LYS A 68 -2.74 1.45 -24.30
N LEU A 69 -1.75 1.74 -25.15
CA LEU A 69 -1.78 1.64 -26.61
C LEU A 69 -0.49 0.95 -27.06
N ASP A 70 -0.43 -0.35 -26.81
CA ASP A 70 0.71 -1.25 -26.99
C ASP A 70 1.35 -1.18 -28.39
N VAL A 71 0.54 -0.98 -29.43
CA VAL A 71 1.00 -0.75 -30.81
C VAL A 71 2.07 0.34 -30.90
N TRP A 72 2.02 1.41 -30.07
CA TRP A 72 3.03 2.46 -30.08
C TRP A 72 4.43 1.98 -29.67
N GLU A 73 4.54 0.94 -28.83
CA GLU A 73 5.83 0.31 -28.54
C GLU A 73 6.40 -0.32 -29.83
N ILE A 74 5.57 -1.03 -30.60
CA ILE A 74 5.94 -1.65 -31.89
C ILE A 74 6.34 -0.57 -32.92
N LEU A 75 5.59 0.55 -32.99
CA LEU A 75 5.90 1.66 -33.90
C LEU A 75 7.26 2.28 -33.55
N LEU A 76 7.51 2.63 -32.30
CA LEU A 76 8.73 3.31 -31.87
C LEU A 76 9.95 2.37 -31.89
N MET A 77 9.79 1.09 -31.53
CA MET A 77 10.81 0.05 -31.69
C MET A 77 11.18 -0.21 -33.16
N SER A 78 10.42 0.29 -34.14
CA SER A 78 10.77 0.22 -35.55
C SER A 78 11.76 1.30 -36.01
N MET A 79 11.96 2.38 -35.23
CA MET A 79 12.58 3.63 -35.68
C MET A 79 14.06 3.77 -35.29
N HIS A 80 14.77 4.64 -36.00
CA HIS A 80 16.09 5.16 -35.64
C HIS A 80 15.98 6.51 -34.90
N LYS A 81 17.05 6.94 -34.23
CA LYS A 81 17.07 8.23 -33.52
C LYS A 81 17.08 9.39 -34.53
N GLY A 82 16.17 10.34 -34.37
CA GLY A 82 15.92 11.43 -35.32
C GLY A 82 15.09 11.03 -36.55
N GLU A 83 14.59 9.79 -36.62
CA GLU A 83 13.70 9.37 -37.69
C GLU A 83 12.32 10.02 -37.51
N VAL A 84 11.70 10.45 -38.62
CA VAL A 84 10.28 10.83 -38.68
C VAL A 84 9.57 9.82 -39.58
N ALA A 85 8.52 9.17 -39.07
CA ALA A 85 7.76 8.18 -39.81
C ALA A 85 6.24 8.38 -39.64
N GLU A 86 5.51 8.21 -40.73
CA GLU A 86 4.06 8.02 -40.73
C GLU A 86 3.75 6.53 -40.62
N PHE A 87 2.83 6.18 -39.72
CA PHE A 87 2.31 4.85 -39.54
C PHE A 87 0.80 4.87 -39.75
N TRP A 88 0.31 4.15 -40.75
CA TRP A 88 -1.12 3.82 -40.84
C TRP A 88 -1.36 2.58 -39.97
N CYS A 89 -2.32 2.69 -39.04
CA CYS A 89 -2.73 1.60 -38.16
C CYS A 89 -4.23 1.33 -38.33
N ASP A 90 -4.57 0.05 -38.52
CA ASP A 90 -5.93 -0.44 -38.65
C ASP A 90 -6.73 -0.34 -37.33
N VAL A 91 -8.06 -0.46 -37.41
CA VAL A 91 -9.02 -0.38 -36.29
C VAL A 91 -8.64 -1.30 -35.13
N ILE A 92 -8.10 -2.49 -35.43
CA ILE A 92 -7.64 -3.47 -34.44
C ILE A 92 -6.60 -2.90 -33.45
N HIS A 93 -5.86 -1.86 -33.85
CA HIS A 93 -4.85 -1.18 -33.04
C HIS A 93 -5.32 0.15 -32.46
N THR A 94 -6.35 0.78 -33.02
CA THR A 94 -6.73 2.17 -32.70
C THR A 94 -7.89 2.28 -31.70
N GLY A 95 -8.63 1.20 -31.42
CA GLY A 95 -9.81 1.24 -30.55
C GLY A 95 -9.59 1.80 -29.14
N MET A 96 -8.37 1.67 -28.57
CA MET A 96 -8.01 2.26 -27.27
C MET A 96 -7.56 3.73 -27.34
N TYR A 97 -7.37 4.29 -28.55
CA TYR A 97 -6.84 5.64 -28.74
C TYR A 97 -7.65 6.74 -28.03
N PRO A 98 -9.00 6.78 -28.06
CA PRO A 98 -9.78 7.83 -27.40
C PRO A 98 -9.49 7.96 -25.88
N ILE A 99 -9.40 6.81 -25.20
CA ILE A 99 -9.14 6.73 -23.75
C ILE A 99 -7.71 7.20 -23.43
N VAL A 100 -6.76 6.88 -24.30
CA VAL A 100 -5.36 7.32 -24.19
C VAL A 100 -5.24 8.82 -24.50
N ALA A 101 -5.85 9.30 -25.58
CA ALA A 101 -5.87 10.72 -25.96
C ALA A 101 -6.41 11.62 -24.85
N LYS A 102 -7.49 11.23 -24.17
CA LYS A 102 -7.97 11.92 -22.96
C LYS A 102 -6.90 12.07 -21.87
N SER A 103 -6.10 11.02 -21.66
CA SER A 103 -4.99 11.03 -20.70
C SER A 103 -3.85 11.94 -21.18
N LEU A 104 -3.50 11.89 -22.47
CA LEU A 104 -2.46 12.73 -23.08
C LEU A 104 -2.84 14.22 -23.06
N ARG A 105 -4.10 14.57 -23.35
CA ARG A 105 -4.65 15.93 -23.25
C ARG A 105 -4.59 16.48 -21.83
N ARG A 106 -4.76 15.63 -20.80
CA ARG A 106 -4.60 16.02 -19.39
C ARG A 106 -3.13 16.27 -19.01
N ILE A 107 -2.20 15.40 -19.44
CA ILE A 107 -0.75 15.59 -19.24
C ILE A 107 -0.29 16.90 -19.89
N ALA A 108 -0.74 17.19 -21.12
CA ALA A 108 -0.42 18.42 -21.86
C ALA A 108 -0.85 19.73 -21.16
N VAL A 109 -1.79 19.67 -20.20
CA VAL A 109 -2.19 20.82 -19.37
C VAL A 109 -1.71 20.72 -17.92
N GLY A 110 -0.70 19.88 -17.65
CA GLY A 110 -0.10 19.72 -16.33
C GLY A 110 -1.01 19.05 -15.30
N LYS A 111 -2.03 18.31 -15.73
CA LYS A 111 -2.94 17.55 -14.84
C LYS A 111 -2.58 16.08 -14.83
N ASP A 112 -2.78 15.45 -13.67
CA ASP A 112 -2.64 14.01 -13.50
C ASP A 112 -3.47 13.23 -14.56
N PRO A 113 -2.93 12.15 -15.18
CA PRO A 113 -3.62 11.42 -16.24
C PRO A 113 -4.73 10.48 -15.75
N VAL A 114 -4.71 10.05 -14.48
CA VAL A 114 -5.63 9.06 -13.91
C VAL A 114 -6.68 9.65 -12.97
N ASP A 115 -6.57 10.89 -12.50
CA ASP A 115 -7.54 11.63 -11.67
C ASP A 115 -8.99 11.69 -12.22
N TRP A 116 -9.23 11.36 -13.50
CA TRP A 116 -10.59 11.15 -14.01
C TRP A 116 -11.23 9.80 -13.61
N HIS A 117 -10.46 8.82 -13.09
CA HIS A 117 -10.98 7.54 -12.59
C HIS A 117 -11.64 7.74 -11.22
N ILE A 118 -12.73 8.51 -11.20
CA ILE A 118 -13.58 8.69 -10.01
C ILE A 118 -14.14 7.32 -9.64
N HIS A 119 -13.85 6.88 -8.41
CA HIS A 119 -14.17 5.53 -7.93
C HIS A 119 -15.66 5.40 -7.50
N THR A 120 -16.58 5.86 -8.36
CA THR A 120 -18.01 5.96 -8.11
C THR A 120 -18.69 4.59 -8.11
N CYS A 121 -19.39 4.27 -7.02
CA CYS A 121 -19.98 2.95 -6.80
C CYS A 121 -21.10 2.62 -7.82
N GLY A 122 -21.01 1.43 -8.43
CA GLY A 122 -22.08 0.75 -9.14
C GLY A 122 -22.73 1.53 -10.28
N MET A 123 -23.84 2.22 -9.99
CA MET A 123 -24.75 2.76 -11.00
C MET A 123 -24.30 4.09 -11.62
N ALA A 124 -23.57 4.94 -10.88
CA ALA A 124 -23.06 6.19 -11.44
C ALA A 124 -22.00 5.97 -12.54
N ASN A 125 -21.28 4.85 -12.46
CA ASN A 125 -20.26 4.45 -13.43
C ASN A 125 -20.88 4.22 -14.83
N MET A 126 -22.10 3.66 -14.92
CA MET A 126 -22.77 3.35 -16.19
C MET A 126 -23.04 4.60 -17.05
N PHE A 127 -23.37 5.74 -16.44
CA PHE A 127 -23.67 6.98 -17.17
C PHE A 127 -22.41 7.76 -17.59
N ALA A 128 -21.24 7.44 -17.02
CA ALA A 128 -20.00 8.20 -17.21
C ALA A 128 -19.19 7.78 -18.46
N TYR A 129 -19.46 6.62 -19.07
CA TYR A 129 -18.69 6.11 -20.22
C TYR A 129 -19.19 6.59 -21.60
N HIS A 130 -20.32 7.30 -21.67
CA HIS A 130 -20.86 7.81 -22.93
C HIS A 130 -20.18 9.10 -23.41
N SER A 131 -19.31 9.73 -22.60
CA SER A 131 -18.50 10.86 -23.01
C SER A 131 -17.16 10.92 -22.26
N LEU A 132 -16.08 11.01 -23.02
CA LEU A 132 -14.75 11.38 -22.58
C LEU A 132 -14.64 12.88 -22.26
N GLY A 133 -15.65 13.69 -22.59
CA GLY A 133 -15.65 15.14 -22.44
C GLY A 133 -14.99 15.88 -23.61
N TYR A 134 -14.92 15.23 -24.76
CA TYR A 134 -14.28 15.71 -25.98
C TYR A 134 -15.04 15.13 -27.19
N ASP A 135 -15.85 15.93 -27.87
CA ASP A 135 -16.75 15.49 -28.95
C ASP A 135 -16.02 14.66 -30.03
N ASP A 136 -14.76 15.01 -30.35
CA ASP A 136 -13.93 14.33 -31.35
C ASP A 136 -13.39 12.96 -30.89
N LEU A 137 -13.18 12.77 -29.58
CA LEU A 137 -12.84 11.47 -29.00
C LEU A 137 -14.08 10.62 -28.76
N ASP A 138 -15.23 11.25 -28.49
CA ASP A 138 -16.53 10.58 -28.30
C ASP A 138 -17.04 9.99 -29.62
N GLU A 139 -16.92 10.75 -30.72
CA GLU A 139 -17.18 10.26 -32.08
C GLU A 139 -16.24 9.10 -32.44
N LEU A 140 -14.93 9.22 -32.16
CA LEU A 140 -13.95 8.17 -32.44
C LEU A 140 -14.13 6.91 -31.56
N GLN A 141 -14.67 7.04 -30.34
CA GLN A 141 -15.02 5.90 -29.48
C GLN A 141 -16.32 5.23 -29.96
N LYS A 142 -17.27 6.00 -30.49
CA LYS A 142 -18.55 5.52 -31.04
C LYS A 142 -18.35 4.81 -32.39
N GLU A 143 -17.48 5.34 -33.25
CA GLU A 143 -17.15 4.79 -34.58
C GLU A 143 -15.63 4.62 -34.75
N PRO A 144 -15.05 3.54 -34.17
CA PRO A 144 -13.63 3.23 -34.28
C PRO A 144 -13.18 3.06 -35.74
N GLN A 145 -12.12 3.78 -36.11
CA GLN A 145 -11.61 3.86 -37.48
C GLN A 145 -10.07 3.79 -37.49
N PRO A 146 -9.43 3.44 -38.62
CA PRO A 146 -7.97 3.46 -38.72
C PRO A 146 -7.42 4.88 -38.54
N LEU A 147 -6.20 4.99 -38.04
CA LEU A 147 -5.53 6.27 -37.75
C LEU A 147 -4.15 6.33 -38.39
N TYR A 148 -3.71 7.55 -38.69
CA TYR A 148 -2.31 7.84 -39.00
C TYR A 148 -1.62 8.40 -37.76
N PHE A 149 -0.56 7.73 -37.31
CA PHE A 149 0.38 8.25 -36.31
C PHE A 149 1.64 8.75 -37.01
N VAL A 150 1.91 10.05 -36.98
CA VAL A 150 3.20 10.61 -37.43
C VAL A 150 4.08 10.81 -36.21
N MET A 151 5.19 10.07 -36.12
CA MET A 151 6.08 10.07 -34.97
C MET A 151 7.49 10.55 -35.33
N GLU A 152 8.17 11.18 -34.37
CA GLU A 152 9.57 11.61 -34.44
C GLU A 152 10.31 11.15 -33.18
N LEU A 153 11.28 10.25 -33.32
CA LEU A 153 11.99 9.65 -32.18
C LEU A 153 13.21 10.49 -31.78
N LEU A 154 13.05 11.38 -30.80
CA LEU A 154 14.09 12.35 -30.38
C LEU A 154 15.23 11.67 -29.59
N LYS A 155 14.88 10.83 -28.61
CA LYS A 155 15.81 10.26 -27.64
C LYS A 155 15.43 8.81 -27.35
N VAL A 156 16.45 7.99 -27.16
CA VAL A 156 16.37 6.65 -26.56
C VAL A 156 17.39 6.65 -25.43
N GLN A 157 16.99 6.21 -24.24
CA GLN A 157 17.85 6.01 -23.08
C GLN A 157 17.78 4.56 -22.62
N GLN A 158 18.93 3.94 -22.44
CA GLN A 158 19.01 2.59 -21.88
C GLN A 158 18.53 2.59 -20.41
N PRO A 159 18.02 1.46 -19.89
CA PRO A 159 17.50 1.32 -18.51
C PRO A 159 18.51 1.53 -17.37
N SER A 160 19.75 1.92 -17.69
CA SER A 160 20.84 2.30 -16.79
C SER A 160 21.28 3.77 -16.95
N GLU A 161 20.67 4.53 -17.86
CA GLU A 161 21.01 5.92 -18.20
C GLU A 161 20.01 6.94 -17.62
N TYR A 162 19.09 6.49 -16.77
CA TYR A 162 18.14 7.31 -16.03
C TYR A 162 17.67 6.58 -14.77
N ASP A 163 17.28 7.33 -13.74
CA ASP A 163 16.68 6.77 -12.53
C ASP A 163 15.29 6.20 -12.87
N ARG A 164 15.16 4.88 -12.80
CA ARG A 164 13.89 4.19 -13.04
C ARG A 164 12.97 4.30 -11.83
N GLU A 165 12.11 5.32 -11.86
CA GLU A 165 10.96 5.46 -10.97
C GLU A 165 10.16 4.15 -10.90
N SER A 166 9.72 3.75 -9.70
CA SER A 166 9.33 2.36 -9.40
C SER A 166 8.11 1.84 -10.19
N TRP A 167 7.34 2.73 -10.84
CA TRP A 167 6.25 2.38 -11.75
C TRP A 167 6.72 1.87 -13.13
N ALA A 168 7.98 2.13 -13.51
CA ALA A 168 8.57 1.83 -14.82
C ALA A 168 9.22 0.44 -14.93
N LEU A 169 9.31 -0.31 -13.82
CA LEU A 169 9.84 -1.68 -13.78
C LEU A 169 8.75 -2.68 -14.19
N ASN A 170 9.10 -3.75 -14.90
CA ASN A 170 8.17 -4.87 -15.12
C ASN A 170 8.03 -5.76 -13.86
N ASP A 171 7.07 -6.68 -13.84
CA ASP A 171 6.75 -7.48 -12.65
C ASP A 171 7.92 -8.38 -12.20
N GLU A 172 8.66 -8.98 -13.13
CA GLU A 172 9.82 -9.81 -12.80
C GLU A 172 11.02 -8.97 -12.31
N GLU A 173 11.17 -7.74 -12.83
CA GLU A 173 12.14 -6.76 -12.31
C GLU A 173 11.76 -6.29 -10.90
N ARG A 174 10.48 -6.04 -10.61
CA ARG A 174 9.97 -5.71 -9.27
C ARG A 174 10.29 -6.82 -8.27
N LEU A 175 10.03 -8.07 -8.62
CA LEU A 175 10.35 -9.22 -7.75
C LEU A 175 11.87 -9.44 -7.59
N LYS A 176 12.70 -9.11 -8.59
CA LYS A 176 14.18 -9.12 -8.46
C LYS A 176 14.72 -7.97 -7.61
N ALA A 177 14.04 -6.83 -7.57
CA ALA A 177 14.40 -5.69 -6.72
C ALA A 177 14.11 -5.95 -5.22
N VAL A 178 13.03 -6.68 -4.91
CA VAL A 178 12.55 -6.92 -3.53
C VAL A 178 13.64 -7.45 -2.57
N PRO A 179 14.42 -8.50 -2.88
CA PRO A 179 15.50 -8.95 -1.99
C PRO A 179 16.61 -7.93 -1.78
N VAL A 180 16.91 -7.11 -2.80
CA VAL A 180 17.93 -6.05 -2.73
C VAL A 180 17.45 -4.91 -1.83
N LEU A 181 16.19 -4.49 -1.99
CA LEU A 181 15.56 -3.47 -1.15
C LEU A 181 15.40 -3.95 0.30
N HIS A 182 15.05 -5.23 0.52
CA HIS A 182 15.04 -5.85 1.85
C HIS A 182 16.41 -5.81 2.51
N GLY A 183 17.47 -6.22 1.79
CA GLY A 183 18.85 -6.15 2.27
C GLY A 183 19.32 -4.73 2.57
N GLN A 184 18.93 -3.73 1.75
CA GLN A 184 19.21 -2.32 2.01
C GLN A 184 18.49 -1.82 3.27
N GLY A 185 17.19 -2.11 3.43
CA GLY A 185 16.42 -1.79 4.63
C GLY A 185 17.00 -2.41 5.90
N ASN A 186 17.34 -3.71 5.85
CA ASN A 186 17.96 -4.44 6.97
C ASN A 186 19.32 -3.81 7.35
N LYS A 187 20.11 -3.35 6.37
CA LYS A 187 21.39 -2.66 6.62
C LYS A 187 21.20 -1.27 7.26
N LEU A 188 20.23 -0.50 6.78
CA LEU A 188 19.91 0.84 7.31
C LEU A 188 19.33 0.75 8.74
N PHE A 189 18.51 -0.26 9.00
CA PHE A 189 17.98 -0.57 10.33
C PHE A 189 19.12 -0.82 11.34
N LYS A 190 20.10 -1.66 11.00
CA LYS A 190 21.30 -1.91 11.82
C LYS A 190 22.19 -0.67 12.03
N GLN A 191 22.00 0.39 11.24
CA GLN A 191 22.68 1.68 11.37
C GLN A 191 21.85 2.72 12.16
N GLY A 192 20.69 2.34 12.71
CA GLY A 192 19.77 3.26 13.39
C GLY A 192 19.05 4.23 12.46
N ARG A 193 19.15 4.05 11.14
CA ARG A 193 18.54 4.92 10.12
C ARG A 193 17.11 4.45 9.80
N TYR A 194 16.22 4.60 10.78
CA TYR A 194 14.86 4.04 10.74
C TYR A 194 13.98 4.67 9.65
N GLU A 195 14.16 5.96 9.34
CA GLU A 195 13.48 6.67 8.24
C GLU A 195 13.89 6.11 6.86
N ASP A 196 15.19 5.98 6.61
CA ASP A 196 15.72 5.42 5.35
C ASP A 196 15.34 3.93 5.19
N ALA A 197 15.41 3.16 6.29
CA ALA A 197 14.99 1.77 6.30
C ALA A 197 13.49 1.64 5.99
N THR A 198 12.67 2.52 6.59
CA THR A 198 11.24 2.67 6.30
C THR A 198 10.98 2.93 4.83
N MET A 199 11.67 3.89 4.20
CA MET A 199 11.52 4.15 2.77
C MET A 199 11.83 2.91 1.93
N LYS A 200 12.88 2.14 2.27
CA LYS A 200 13.25 0.92 1.54
C LYS A 200 12.30 -0.25 1.75
N TYR A 201 11.71 -0.40 2.93
CA TYR A 201 10.65 -1.39 3.13
C TYR A 201 9.35 -0.99 2.42
N LYS A 202 8.94 0.29 2.45
CA LYS A 202 7.79 0.80 1.70
C LYS A 202 7.95 0.56 0.19
N GLU A 203 9.12 0.85 -0.37
CA GLU A 203 9.46 0.60 -1.77
C GLU A 203 9.30 -0.91 -2.12
N ALA A 204 9.86 -1.80 -1.30
CA ALA A 204 9.74 -3.25 -1.50
C ALA A 204 8.30 -3.77 -1.39
N ILE A 205 7.51 -3.28 -0.42
CA ILE A 205 6.10 -3.65 -0.24
C ILE A 205 5.29 -3.22 -1.47
N MET A 206 5.52 -2.01 -1.99
CA MET A 206 4.87 -1.53 -3.21
C MET A 206 5.24 -2.37 -4.44
N CYS A 207 6.52 -2.77 -4.57
CA CYS A 207 6.93 -3.70 -5.64
C CYS A 207 6.15 -5.03 -5.60
N ILE A 208 5.90 -5.60 -4.41
CA ILE A 208 5.12 -6.84 -4.27
C ILE A 208 3.63 -6.61 -4.55
N LYS A 209 3.00 -5.63 -3.87
CA LYS A 209 1.56 -5.37 -3.99
C LYS A 209 1.16 -5.07 -5.44
N ASN A 210 2.02 -4.40 -6.21
CA ASN A 210 1.78 -4.10 -7.63
C ASN A 210 1.87 -5.31 -8.58
N VAL A 211 2.46 -6.43 -8.14
CA VAL A 211 2.44 -7.72 -8.87
C VAL A 211 1.26 -8.56 -8.37
N GLN A 212 1.03 -8.54 -7.06
CA GLN A 212 -0.03 -9.29 -6.37
C GLN A 212 -1.45 -8.93 -6.83
N THR A 213 -1.69 -7.72 -7.35
CA THR A 213 -2.97 -7.33 -7.98
C THR A 213 -3.26 -7.99 -9.33
N LYS A 214 -2.24 -8.60 -9.97
CA LYS A 214 -2.37 -9.37 -11.22
C LYS A 214 -2.52 -10.87 -10.96
N GLU A 215 -2.08 -11.33 -9.78
CA GLU A 215 -2.17 -12.72 -9.33
C GLU A 215 -3.56 -13.04 -8.78
N LYS A 216 -4.02 -14.27 -8.98
CA LYS A 216 -5.32 -14.72 -8.46
C LYS A 216 -5.23 -14.97 -6.95
N ALA A 217 -6.10 -14.28 -6.20
CA ALA A 217 -6.12 -14.34 -4.74
C ALA A 217 -6.19 -15.78 -4.20
N TRP A 218 -5.46 -16.04 -3.12
CA TRP A 218 -5.34 -17.33 -2.42
C TRP A 218 -4.67 -18.48 -3.20
N GLU A 219 -4.20 -18.26 -4.44
CA GLU A 219 -3.38 -19.26 -5.14
C GLU A 219 -1.92 -19.26 -4.66
N ALA A 220 -1.19 -20.35 -4.94
CA ALA A 220 0.18 -20.54 -4.46
C ALA A 220 1.19 -19.43 -4.84
N PRO A 221 1.11 -18.77 -6.02
CA PRO A 221 1.94 -17.59 -6.32
C PRO A 221 1.58 -16.41 -5.42
N TRP A 222 0.28 -16.08 -5.33
CA TRP A 222 -0.26 -14.99 -4.49
C TRP A 222 0.14 -15.16 -3.01
N LEU A 223 0.03 -16.37 -2.46
CA LEU A 223 0.41 -16.67 -1.07
C LEU A 223 1.92 -16.54 -0.80
N ARG A 224 2.78 -16.74 -1.82
CA ARG A 224 4.23 -16.47 -1.70
C ARG A 224 4.52 -14.97 -1.66
N LEU A 225 3.80 -14.19 -2.47
CA LEU A 225 3.88 -12.73 -2.45
C LEU A 225 3.40 -12.17 -1.11
N GLU A 226 2.23 -12.61 -0.63
CA GLU A 226 1.65 -12.21 0.65
C GLU A 226 2.60 -12.50 1.83
N LYS A 227 3.19 -13.69 1.89
CA LYS A 227 4.19 -14.05 2.92
C LYS A 227 5.41 -13.11 2.89
N MET A 228 5.87 -12.72 1.70
CA MET A 228 7.00 -11.80 1.54
C MET A 228 6.63 -10.36 1.90
N ALA A 229 5.45 -9.89 1.47
CA ALA A 229 4.90 -8.59 1.84
C ALA A 229 4.79 -8.46 3.35
N ASN A 230 4.21 -9.44 4.04
CA ASN A 230 4.05 -9.40 5.50
C ASN A 230 5.39 -9.50 6.23
N THR A 231 6.38 -10.21 5.69
CA THR A 231 7.76 -10.19 6.23
C THR A 231 8.36 -8.78 6.18
N LEU A 232 8.14 -8.04 5.09
CA LEU A 232 8.59 -6.65 4.95
C LEU A 232 7.77 -5.68 5.81
N THR A 233 6.45 -5.81 5.86
CA THR A 233 5.57 -5.00 6.71
C THR A 233 5.96 -5.15 8.19
N LEU A 234 6.31 -6.36 8.65
CA LEU A 234 6.79 -6.57 10.02
C LEU A 234 8.21 -6.02 10.29
N ASN A 235 9.02 -5.80 9.25
CA ASN A 235 10.28 -5.05 9.37
C ASN A 235 10.05 -3.53 9.31
N TYR A 236 9.03 -3.07 8.58
CA TYR A 236 8.56 -1.68 8.61
C TYR A 236 7.97 -1.30 9.97
N CYS A 237 7.07 -2.12 10.53
CA CYS A 237 6.52 -1.92 11.88
C CYS A 237 7.63 -1.90 12.96
N GLN A 238 8.70 -2.66 12.79
CA GLN A 238 9.86 -2.60 13.67
C GLN A 238 10.58 -1.23 13.60
N CYS A 239 10.64 -0.58 12.42
CA CYS A 239 11.13 0.81 12.33
C CYS A 239 10.17 1.79 13.00
N LEU A 240 8.86 1.68 12.75
CA LEU A 240 7.84 2.56 13.34
C LEU A 240 7.88 2.54 14.88
N LEU A 241 8.10 1.37 15.51
CA LEU A 241 8.32 1.27 16.96
C LEU A 241 9.53 2.09 17.46
N HIS A 242 10.57 2.29 16.65
CA HIS A 242 11.72 3.14 16.99
C HIS A 242 11.52 4.62 16.62
N MET A 243 10.46 4.96 15.88
CA MET A 243 10.06 6.32 15.51
C MET A 243 8.82 6.78 16.31
N GLU A 244 8.41 5.99 17.31
CA GLU A 244 7.25 6.22 18.20
C GLU A 244 5.87 6.24 17.51
N GLU A 245 5.78 5.77 16.26
CA GLU A 245 4.56 5.73 15.45
C GLU A 245 3.69 4.50 15.76
N TYR A 246 3.28 4.37 17.03
CA TYR A 246 2.64 3.17 17.57
C TYR A 246 1.29 2.82 16.92
N TYR A 247 0.53 3.81 16.44
CA TYR A 247 -0.78 3.59 15.85
C TYR A 247 -0.70 2.91 14.46
N GLU A 248 0.23 3.31 13.59
CA GLU A 248 0.48 2.60 12.32
C GLU A 248 0.93 1.14 12.58
N VAL A 249 1.72 0.90 13.63
CA VAL A 249 2.10 -0.47 14.03
C VAL A 249 0.88 -1.29 14.39
N ILE A 250 -0.04 -0.76 15.21
CA ILE A 250 -1.25 -1.46 15.64
C ILE A 250 -2.17 -1.78 14.45
N GLU A 251 -2.34 -0.85 13.51
CA GLU A 251 -3.11 -1.06 12.28
C GLU A 251 -2.52 -2.20 11.43
N HIS A 252 -1.27 -2.04 10.97
CA HIS A 252 -0.63 -3.01 10.08
C HIS A 252 -0.43 -4.39 10.70
N THR A 253 -0.15 -4.48 12.01
CA THR A 253 -0.06 -5.78 12.69
C THR A 253 -1.43 -6.44 12.86
N THR A 254 -2.49 -5.66 13.06
CA THR A 254 -3.87 -6.18 13.16
C THR A 254 -4.35 -6.76 11.83
N ASP A 255 -4.08 -6.10 10.70
CA ASP A 255 -4.40 -6.63 9.37
C ASP A 255 -3.70 -7.96 9.08
N ILE A 256 -2.42 -8.08 9.48
CA ILE A 256 -1.65 -9.32 9.36
C ILE A 256 -2.23 -10.41 10.27
N ILE A 257 -2.59 -10.08 11.51
CA ILE A 257 -3.17 -11.03 12.48
C ILE A 257 -4.54 -11.56 12.01
N ASN A 258 -5.38 -10.69 11.46
CA ASN A 258 -6.71 -11.03 10.96
C ASN A 258 -6.66 -12.03 9.78
N GLN A 259 -5.65 -11.91 8.91
CA GLN A 259 -5.44 -12.80 7.77
C GLN A 259 -4.58 -14.03 8.13
N HIS A 260 -3.67 -13.89 9.09
CA HIS A 260 -2.68 -14.90 9.47
C HIS A 260 -2.54 -15.03 11.01
N PRO A 261 -3.50 -15.67 11.69
CA PRO A 261 -3.54 -15.79 13.17
C PRO A 261 -2.44 -16.69 13.80
N GLY A 262 -1.45 -17.11 13.00
CA GLY A 262 -0.20 -17.75 13.43
C GLY A 262 1.03 -16.85 13.31
N ALA A 263 0.90 -15.58 12.89
CA ALA A 263 2.01 -14.65 12.69
C ALA A 263 2.57 -14.13 14.02
N MET A 264 3.33 -14.96 14.75
CA MET A 264 3.87 -14.65 16.09
C MET A 264 4.56 -13.28 16.20
N LYS A 265 5.38 -12.89 15.21
CA LYS A 265 6.04 -11.57 15.19
C LYS A 265 5.04 -10.41 15.12
N ALA A 266 3.88 -10.57 14.49
CA ALA A 266 2.84 -9.54 14.45
C ALA A 266 2.25 -9.29 15.86
N PHE A 267 1.88 -10.36 16.58
CA PHE A 267 1.43 -10.27 17.97
C PHE A 267 2.50 -9.65 18.88
N TYR A 268 3.77 -10.02 18.74
CA TYR A 268 4.84 -9.43 19.56
C TYR A 268 5.02 -7.92 19.32
N LEU A 269 5.02 -7.47 18.06
CA LEU A 269 5.13 -6.05 17.72
C LEU A 269 3.89 -5.25 18.17
N ARG A 270 2.68 -5.82 18.01
CA ARG A 270 1.44 -5.18 18.44
C ARG A 270 1.35 -5.06 19.96
N GLY A 271 1.72 -6.11 20.70
CA GLY A 271 1.79 -6.08 22.15
C GLY A 271 2.78 -5.04 22.69
N LYS A 272 3.92 -4.83 21.99
CA LYS A 272 4.83 -3.71 22.32
C LYS A 272 4.20 -2.35 22.02
N ALA A 273 3.55 -2.16 20.87
CA ALA A 273 2.86 -0.90 20.57
C ALA A 273 1.74 -0.58 21.60
N HIS A 274 0.93 -1.58 21.97
CA HIS A 274 -0.08 -1.46 23.01
C HIS A 274 0.51 -1.13 24.39
N MET A 275 1.70 -1.62 24.74
CA MET A 275 2.41 -1.24 25.97
C MET A 275 2.84 0.24 25.99
N GLU A 276 3.19 0.82 24.83
CA GLU A 276 3.56 2.24 24.73
C GLU A 276 2.33 3.17 24.72
N VAL A 277 1.21 2.76 24.10
CA VAL A 277 -0.07 3.53 24.15
C VAL A 277 -0.95 3.25 25.38
N TRP A 278 -0.45 2.50 26.37
CA TRP A 278 -1.10 2.18 27.64
C TRP A 278 -2.33 1.25 27.57
N ASN A 279 -2.46 0.45 26.52
CA ASN A 279 -3.50 -0.57 26.36
C ASN A 279 -3.08 -1.87 27.09
N GLU A 280 -3.33 -1.94 28.41
CA GLU A 280 -2.80 -3.03 29.25
C GLU A 280 -3.37 -4.42 28.90
N ALA A 281 -4.67 -4.51 28.63
CA ALA A 281 -5.32 -5.79 28.36
C ALA A 281 -4.87 -6.37 27.02
N GLU A 282 -4.89 -5.55 25.97
CA GLU A 282 -4.50 -5.88 24.62
C GLU A 282 -3.01 -6.27 24.54
N ALA A 283 -2.13 -5.54 25.25
CA ALA A 283 -0.72 -5.90 25.36
C ALA A 283 -0.51 -7.26 26.06
N ARG A 284 -1.29 -7.55 27.12
CA ARG A 284 -1.23 -8.84 27.82
C ARG A 284 -1.70 -9.99 26.94
N ASP A 285 -2.82 -9.82 26.25
CA ASP A 285 -3.41 -10.86 25.39
C ASP A 285 -2.51 -11.16 24.18
N ASP A 286 -1.95 -10.14 23.53
CA ASP A 286 -0.96 -10.32 22.45
C ASP A 286 0.30 -11.04 22.95
N PHE A 287 0.84 -10.66 24.11
CA PHE A 287 1.99 -11.33 24.70
C PHE A 287 1.70 -12.76 25.18
N MET A 288 0.49 -13.06 25.64
CA MET A 288 0.06 -14.44 25.91
C MET A 288 -0.05 -15.24 24.61
N ARG A 289 -0.60 -14.64 23.55
CA ARG A 289 -0.70 -15.27 22.23
C ARG A 289 0.65 -15.57 21.59
N VAL A 290 1.67 -14.76 21.85
CA VAL A 290 3.07 -15.09 21.49
C VAL A 290 3.55 -16.37 22.18
N LEU A 291 3.17 -16.61 23.44
CA LEU A 291 3.58 -17.81 24.19
C LEU A 291 2.82 -19.09 23.79
N ASP A 292 1.60 -18.97 23.29
CA ASP A 292 0.87 -20.08 22.65
C ASP A 292 1.57 -20.54 21.37
N LEU A 293 2.12 -19.59 20.60
CA LEU A 293 2.75 -19.83 19.30
C LEU A 293 4.24 -20.23 19.43
N ASP A 294 4.96 -19.65 20.39
CA ASP A 294 6.34 -20.02 20.73
C ASP A 294 6.59 -19.98 22.26
N PRO A 295 6.53 -21.14 22.94
CA PRO A 295 6.90 -21.27 24.35
C PRO A 295 8.36 -20.92 24.68
N GLY A 296 9.26 -20.82 23.69
CA GLY A 296 10.65 -20.39 23.86
C GLY A 296 10.77 -18.92 24.28
N MET A 297 9.86 -18.06 23.80
CA MET A 297 9.81 -16.62 24.13
C MET A 297 9.48 -16.32 25.60
N LYS A 298 9.21 -17.33 26.43
CA LYS A 298 8.83 -17.25 27.86
C LYS A 298 9.81 -16.47 28.75
N LYS A 299 11.10 -16.36 28.41
CA LYS A 299 12.05 -15.47 29.11
C LYS A 299 11.82 -14.00 28.73
N THR A 300 11.69 -13.72 27.44
CA THR A 300 11.49 -12.37 26.88
C THR A 300 10.17 -11.78 27.30
N ILE A 301 9.06 -12.50 27.09
CA ILE A 301 7.71 -12.04 27.45
C ILE A 301 7.57 -11.79 28.96
N LYS A 302 8.27 -12.55 29.82
CA LYS A 302 8.33 -12.26 31.26
C LYS A 302 9.05 -10.95 31.61
N LYS A 303 10.05 -10.51 30.81
CA LYS A 303 10.64 -9.18 30.97
C LYS A 303 9.63 -8.10 30.58
N GLU A 304 9.04 -8.22 29.39
CA GLU A 304 8.08 -7.23 28.84
C GLU A 304 6.87 -7.05 29.75
N LEU A 305 6.25 -8.14 30.22
CA LEU A 305 5.11 -8.09 31.16
C LEU A 305 5.48 -7.49 32.53
N ALA A 306 6.74 -7.57 32.95
CA ALA A 306 7.21 -6.93 34.18
C ALA A 306 7.41 -5.41 33.98
N VAL A 307 7.90 -4.98 32.80
CA VAL A 307 8.00 -3.57 32.41
C VAL A 307 6.61 -2.95 32.27
N LEU A 308 5.69 -3.61 31.56
CA LEU A 308 4.28 -3.21 31.46
C LEU A 308 3.67 -3.01 32.85
N LYS A 309 3.80 -4.01 33.73
CA LYS A 309 3.30 -3.94 35.10
C LYS A 309 3.90 -2.73 35.86
N MET A 310 5.22 -2.55 35.83
CA MET A 310 5.90 -1.46 36.53
C MET A 310 5.43 -0.08 36.05
N ARG A 311 5.28 0.11 34.73
CA ARG A 311 4.75 1.34 34.14
C ARG A 311 3.31 1.62 34.62
N MET A 312 2.45 0.59 34.62
CA MET A 312 1.06 0.73 35.09
C MET A 312 0.98 1.05 36.59
N GLU A 313 1.82 0.43 37.42
CA GLU A 313 1.90 0.76 38.85
C GLU A 313 2.36 2.22 39.08
N LEU A 314 3.33 2.73 38.31
CA LEU A 314 3.76 4.13 38.37
C LEU A 314 2.65 5.11 37.93
N LYS A 315 1.98 4.85 36.80
CA LYS A 315 0.87 5.69 36.30
C LYS A 315 -0.30 5.70 37.28
N ASN A 316 -0.68 4.54 37.82
CA ASN A 316 -1.73 4.43 38.83
C ASN A 316 -1.38 5.18 40.13
N GLU A 317 -0.10 5.24 40.53
CA GLU A 317 0.33 6.07 41.65
C GLU A 317 0.27 7.57 41.34
N GLU A 318 0.71 8.00 40.15
CA GLU A 318 0.64 9.40 39.72
C GLU A 318 -0.82 9.88 39.68
N ASP A 319 -1.71 9.14 39.01
CA ASP A 319 -3.13 9.47 38.97
C ASP A 319 -3.76 9.42 40.38
N ARG A 320 -3.38 8.46 41.24
CA ARG A 320 -3.81 8.42 42.65
C ARG A 320 -3.42 9.68 43.42
N LEU A 321 -2.19 10.17 43.26
CA LEU A 321 -1.70 11.39 43.92
C LEU A 321 -2.39 12.65 43.37
N LYS A 322 -2.58 12.71 42.05
CA LYS A 322 -3.28 13.78 41.32
C LYS A 322 -4.76 13.89 41.72
N TYR A 323 -5.49 12.78 41.71
CA TYR A 323 -6.88 12.75 42.20
C TYR A 323 -6.97 13.05 43.69
N ARG A 324 -6.07 12.53 44.53
CA ARG A 324 -6.00 12.89 45.97
C ARG A 324 -5.79 14.40 46.15
N GLY A 325 -4.96 15.03 45.34
CA GLY A 325 -4.78 16.49 45.32
C GLY A 325 -6.06 17.23 44.96
N MET A 326 -6.78 16.78 43.92
CA MET A 326 -8.06 17.35 43.50
C MET A 326 -9.14 17.22 44.58
N PHE A 327 -9.33 16.04 45.18
CA PHE A 327 -10.28 15.84 46.28
C PHE A 327 -9.93 16.68 47.51
N THR A 328 -8.65 16.81 47.85
CA THR A 328 -8.20 17.67 48.98
C THR A 328 -8.45 19.16 48.70
N LYS A 329 -8.38 19.57 47.43
CA LYS A 329 -8.70 20.95 47.02
C LYS A 329 -10.21 21.20 47.05
N MET A 330 -11.02 20.30 46.49
CA MET A 330 -12.49 20.39 46.52
C MET A 330 -13.05 20.42 47.95
N ALA A 331 -12.51 19.60 48.86
CA ALA A 331 -12.90 19.60 50.27
C ALA A 331 -12.66 20.98 50.93
N ARG A 332 -11.51 21.60 50.69
CA ARG A 332 -11.20 22.96 51.19
C ARG A 332 -12.06 24.04 50.53
N GLU A 333 -12.42 23.86 49.26
CA GLU A 333 -13.30 24.78 48.55
C GLU A 333 -14.73 24.71 49.12
N GLN A 334 -15.26 23.52 49.44
CA GLN A 334 -16.50 23.37 50.20
C GLN A 334 -16.40 23.99 51.60
N GLU A 335 -15.35 23.66 52.36
CA GLU A 335 -15.12 24.18 53.72
C GLU A 335 -15.01 25.72 53.74
N SER A 336 -14.48 26.35 52.67
CA SER A 336 -14.49 27.81 52.49
C SER A 336 -15.86 28.39 52.13
N LEU A 337 -16.68 27.68 51.34
CA LEU A 337 -18.02 28.12 50.95
C LEU A 337 -19.03 28.01 52.11
N GLU A 338 -18.86 26.99 52.96
CA GLU A 338 -19.64 26.84 54.21
C GLU A 338 -19.29 27.96 55.23
N LEU A 339 -18.04 28.44 55.23
CA LEU A 339 -17.62 29.60 56.04
C LEU A 339 -18.11 30.96 55.49
N GLU A 340 -18.45 31.06 54.20
CA GLU A 340 -18.98 32.28 53.59
C GLU A 340 -20.51 32.40 53.71
N ASN A 341 -21.25 31.36 54.14
CA ASN A 341 -22.72 31.37 54.15
C ASN A 341 -23.35 30.61 55.35
N PRO A 342 -23.31 31.18 56.58
CA PRO A 342 -23.70 30.45 57.80
C PRO A 342 -25.21 30.20 57.99
N ASP A 343 -26.07 31.01 57.37
CA ASP A 343 -27.50 31.11 57.72
C ASP A 343 -28.44 30.43 56.70
N GLN A 344 -28.45 29.09 56.69
CA GLN A 344 -29.64 28.32 56.28
C GLN A 344 -29.94 27.21 57.30
N GLU A 345 -30.91 27.46 58.16
CA GLU A 345 -31.30 26.54 59.24
C GLU A 345 -31.94 25.23 58.72
N ILE A 346 -31.70 24.16 59.48
CA ILE A 346 -32.41 22.88 59.34
C ILE A 346 -33.82 23.02 59.91
N SER A 347 -34.85 22.63 59.15
CA SER A 347 -36.19 22.35 59.70
C SER A 347 -36.48 20.85 59.71
N GLU A 348 -36.49 20.25 60.90
CA GLU A 348 -36.82 18.83 61.12
C GLU A 348 -38.29 18.50 60.77
N GLN A 349 -38.57 17.27 60.32
CA GLN A 349 -39.75 16.51 60.77
C GLN A 349 -39.50 14.97 60.82
N THR A 350 -39.42 14.46 62.06
CA THR A 350 -39.92 13.14 62.54
C THR A 350 -39.52 11.81 61.86
N SER A 351 -38.86 10.95 62.64
CA SER A 351 -38.91 9.46 62.56
C SER A 351 -40.07 8.92 63.46
N PRO A 352 -40.36 7.60 63.67
CA PRO A 352 -39.43 6.45 63.80
C PRO A 352 -39.90 5.08 63.20
N GLU A 353 -39.21 3.99 63.60
CA GLU A 353 -39.51 2.55 63.42
C GLU A 353 -39.28 1.99 61.99
N GLN A 354 -38.42 0.98 61.75
CA GLN A 354 -38.45 -0.46 62.16
C GLN A 354 -39.62 -1.22 61.47
N GLU A 355 -39.45 -2.34 60.76
CA GLU A 355 -38.49 -3.46 60.92
C GLU A 355 -38.10 -4.18 59.59
N THR A 356 -37.05 -5.03 59.69
CA THR A 356 -36.76 -6.31 58.97
C THR A 356 -37.44 -6.72 57.65
N THR A 357 -36.64 -6.94 56.59
CA THR A 357 -36.48 -8.20 55.78
C THR A 357 -35.50 -7.93 54.63
N GLN A 358 -34.56 -8.77 54.14
CA GLN A 358 -34.33 -10.23 54.07
C GLN A 358 -35.24 -11.06 53.14
N GLU A 359 -34.57 -11.70 52.15
CA GLU A 359 -34.97 -12.85 51.31
C GLU A 359 -36.38 -12.91 50.64
N LYS A 360 -36.37 -12.63 49.33
CA LYS A 360 -36.48 -13.67 48.27
C LYS A 360 -37.58 -14.75 48.44
N GLN A 361 -38.77 -14.47 47.90
CA GLN A 361 -39.77 -15.42 47.35
C GLN A 361 -40.83 -14.61 46.57
N SER A 362 -41.71 -15.14 45.70
CA SER A 362 -42.14 -16.53 45.43
C SER A 362 -42.44 -16.73 43.91
N PRO A 363 -42.92 -17.91 43.44
CA PRO A 363 -42.79 -18.33 42.03
C PRO A 363 -44.16 -18.54 41.32
N GLU A 364 -44.25 -19.62 40.53
CA GLU A 364 -45.44 -20.46 40.27
C GLU A 364 -46.11 -20.36 38.88
N GLU A 365 -45.77 -21.38 38.08
CA GLU A 365 -46.55 -22.16 37.09
C GLU A 365 -47.68 -21.50 36.24
N ALA A 366 -47.59 -21.73 34.92
CA ALA A 366 -48.71 -21.62 33.98
C ALA A 366 -49.67 -22.81 34.16
N PRO A 367 -50.93 -22.71 33.68
CA PRO A 367 -51.19 -23.33 32.36
C PRO A 367 -52.31 -22.67 31.52
N LEU A 368 -52.23 -22.84 30.19
CA LEU A 368 -53.19 -23.68 29.44
C LEU A 368 -52.79 -23.80 27.95
N GLU A 369 -53.04 -24.97 27.36
CA GLU A 369 -52.94 -25.19 25.90
C GLU A 369 -54.25 -24.80 25.19
N LYS A 370 -54.15 -24.37 23.92
CA LYS A 370 -54.67 -25.21 22.81
C LYS A 370 -54.19 -24.77 21.43
N THR A 371 -54.04 -25.75 20.56
CA THR A 371 -53.68 -25.63 19.14
C THR A 371 -54.84 -25.10 18.30
N GLY A 372 -54.53 -24.26 17.31
CA GLY A 372 -55.41 -23.85 16.22
C GLY A 372 -54.59 -23.31 15.05
N GLU A 373 -54.92 -23.72 13.84
CA GLU A 373 -54.25 -23.32 12.60
C GLU A 373 -54.91 -22.05 12.01
N GLU A 374 -54.17 -21.23 11.25
CA GLU A 374 -54.59 -20.81 9.90
C GLU A 374 -53.51 -19.98 9.17
N GLN A 375 -53.52 -20.03 7.84
CA GLN A 375 -52.79 -19.13 6.95
C GLN A 375 -53.75 -18.14 6.28
N THR A 376 -53.53 -16.84 6.43
CA THR A 376 -54.00 -15.82 5.47
C THR A 376 -52.86 -14.81 5.24
N ASN A 377 -52.33 -14.65 4.03
CA ASN A 377 -52.88 -14.06 2.80
C ASN A 377 -53.14 -12.55 2.88
N ALA A 378 -52.50 -11.81 1.98
CA ALA A 378 -52.88 -10.45 1.61
C ALA A 378 -54.03 -10.48 0.59
N THR A 379 -54.72 -9.33 0.37
CA THR A 379 -55.12 -8.82 -0.98
C THR A 379 -55.93 -7.51 -0.89
N GLN A 380 -55.35 -6.45 -1.45
CA GLN A 380 -55.93 -5.33 -2.25
C GLN A 380 -57.28 -4.65 -1.91
N THR A 381 -57.39 -3.39 -2.34
CA THR A 381 -58.52 -2.97 -3.21
C THR A 381 -58.08 -1.88 -4.19
N SER A 382 -58.65 -1.87 -5.41
CA SER A 382 -58.25 -1.01 -6.54
C SER A 382 -59.14 0.24 -6.71
N PRO A 383 -58.99 1.01 -7.81
CA PRO A 383 -60.05 0.89 -8.83
C PRO A 383 -59.66 1.03 -10.32
N LYS A 384 -60.27 0.16 -11.13
CA LYS A 384 -60.81 0.34 -12.52
C LYS A 384 -59.91 0.66 -13.75
N GLN A 385 -59.77 -0.37 -14.58
CA GLN A 385 -60.19 -0.49 -16.00
C GLN A 385 -59.81 0.57 -17.06
N ILE A 386 -59.17 0.08 -18.15
CA ILE A 386 -59.74 0.01 -19.51
C ILE A 386 -59.13 -1.23 -20.24
N THR A 387 -59.57 -1.58 -21.45
CA THR A 387 -59.60 -2.97 -22.00
C THR A 387 -58.69 -3.27 -23.22
N SER A 388 -58.59 -4.58 -23.54
CA SER A 388 -58.15 -5.24 -24.81
C SER A 388 -56.64 -5.50 -25.03
N ALA A 389 -56.18 -6.51 -25.80
CA ALA A 389 -56.72 -7.86 -26.16
C ALA A 389 -55.64 -8.70 -26.93
N GLN A 390 -55.86 -10.03 -27.10
CA GLN A 390 -55.02 -11.06 -27.78
C GLN A 390 -53.82 -11.58 -26.92
N GLU A 391 -53.55 -12.89 -26.73
CA GLU A 391 -53.56 -14.12 -27.57
C GLU A 391 -52.42 -14.15 -28.62
N VAL A 392 -51.68 -15.24 -28.91
CA VAL A 392 -51.75 -16.71 -28.64
C VAL A 392 -50.37 -17.35 -29.02
N SER A 393 -49.82 -18.49 -28.56
CA SER A 393 -49.99 -19.44 -27.43
C SER A 393 -48.80 -20.45 -27.38
N GLN A 394 -48.73 -21.34 -26.35
CA GLN A 394 -47.98 -22.63 -26.32
C GLN A 394 -46.42 -22.59 -26.30
N GLU A 395 -45.64 -23.62 -25.89
CA GLU A 395 -45.92 -24.86 -25.13
C GLU A 395 -44.69 -25.37 -24.35
N GLU A 396 -44.98 -26.39 -23.53
CA GLU A 396 -44.20 -27.37 -22.76
C GLU A 396 -43.08 -28.11 -23.56
N THR A 397 -42.24 -29.01 -23.01
CA THR A 397 -42.33 -29.85 -21.79
C THR A 397 -40.93 -30.18 -21.18
N SER A 398 -40.91 -30.94 -20.08
CA SER A 398 -39.73 -31.50 -19.38
C SER A 398 -39.09 -32.69 -20.14
N THR A 399 -37.97 -33.29 -19.72
CA THR A 399 -37.90 -34.33 -18.65
C THR A 399 -36.42 -34.67 -18.33
N ALA A 400 -36.13 -35.13 -17.10
CA ALA A 400 -34.81 -35.60 -16.67
C ALA A 400 -34.76 -37.13 -16.43
N LEU A 401 -33.57 -37.74 -16.38
CA LEU A 401 -33.32 -39.09 -15.81
C LEU A 401 -31.82 -39.30 -15.48
N SER A 402 -31.48 -40.38 -14.76
CA SER A 402 -30.14 -40.64 -14.17
C SER A 402 -29.73 -42.13 -14.26
N SER A 403 -28.78 -42.59 -13.41
CA SER A 403 -28.16 -43.95 -13.30
C SER A 403 -27.01 -44.26 -14.30
N SER A 404 -25.97 -45.05 -13.99
CA SER A 404 -25.51 -45.70 -12.72
C SER A 404 -24.09 -46.30 -12.82
N ASP A 405 -23.39 -46.34 -11.67
CA ASP A 405 -22.45 -47.36 -11.11
C ASP A 405 -21.42 -48.15 -11.97
N HIS A 406 -20.16 -48.17 -11.51
CA HIS A 406 -19.39 -49.42 -11.30
C HIS A 406 -18.18 -49.28 -10.33
N GLU A 407 -17.79 -50.40 -9.70
CA GLU A 407 -16.73 -50.49 -8.68
C GLU A 407 -15.45 -51.26 -9.13
N ILE A 408 -14.50 -51.38 -8.20
CA ILE A 408 -13.12 -51.89 -8.29
C ILE A 408 -13.02 -53.42 -8.56
N PRO A 409 -11.82 -53.94 -8.89
CA PRO A 409 -11.15 -54.75 -7.88
C PRO A 409 -9.64 -54.50 -7.70
N GLU A 410 -9.11 -54.77 -6.51
CA GLU A 410 -7.68 -54.74 -6.18
C GLU A 410 -6.92 -55.98 -6.67
N GLN A 411 -5.60 -55.85 -6.88
CA GLN A 411 -4.63 -56.90 -6.53
C GLN A 411 -3.35 -56.28 -5.94
N SER A 412 -2.66 -57.06 -5.11
CA SER A 412 -1.60 -56.60 -4.21
C SER A 412 -0.21 -57.14 -4.56
N THR A 413 0.84 -56.42 -4.20
CA THR A 413 2.19 -56.99 -4.06
C THR A 413 2.98 -56.19 -3.04
N THR A 414 3.57 -56.88 -2.05
CA THR A 414 4.34 -56.26 -0.96
C THR A 414 5.82 -56.65 -1.04
N GLN A 415 6.72 -55.66 -0.96
CA GLN A 415 8.10 -55.85 -0.53
C GLN A 415 8.56 -54.66 0.33
N ASN A 416 9.08 -54.95 1.52
CA ASN A 416 9.78 -53.99 2.38
C ASN A 416 11.29 -54.07 2.11
N VAL A 417 11.99 -52.93 2.11
CA VAL A 417 13.25 -52.70 2.87
C VAL A 417 13.31 -51.22 3.27
N THR A 418 13.98 -50.92 4.40
CA THR A 418 14.15 -49.61 5.04
C THR A 418 15.03 -48.59 4.28
N PRO A 419 14.96 -47.28 4.64
CA PRO A 419 15.59 -46.19 3.88
C PRO A 419 17.05 -45.89 4.27
N GLU A 420 17.74 -45.17 3.39
CA GLU A 420 18.98 -44.44 3.72
C GLU A 420 18.75 -42.92 3.63
N HIS A 421 19.52 -42.15 4.42
CA HIS A 421 19.40 -40.69 4.51
C HIS A 421 20.20 -39.98 3.40
N THR A 422 19.64 -38.91 2.82
CA THR A 422 20.45 -37.76 2.40
C THR A 422 19.68 -36.44 2.44
N THR A 423 20.04 -35.60 3.41
CA THR A 423 19.93 -34.12 3.45
C THR A 423 18.78 -33.42 2.72
N THR A 424 17.81 -32.92 3.49
CA THR A 424 17.22 -31.61 3.23
C THR A 424 18.28 -30.52 3.44
N GLU A 425 18.50 -29.67 2.43
CA GLU A 425 19.11 -28.35 2.63
C GLU A 425 17.99 -27.31 2.72
N GLU A 426 17.75 -26.77 3.91
CA GLU A 426 16.97 -25.53 4.09
C GLU A 426 17.71 -24.64 5.09
N ALA A 427 18.02 -23.40 4.69
CA ALA A 427 19.05 -22.60 5.35
C ALA A 427 18.54 -21.92 6.63
N THR A 428 19.14 -22.29 7.78
CA THR A 428 18.95 -21.64 9.08
C THR A 428 19.55 -20.24 9.11
N SER A 429 18.82 -19.27 8.55
CA SER A 429 19.19 -17.85 8.56
C SER A 429 18.91 -17.21 9.93
N GLU A 430 19.79 -17.53 10.88
CA GLU A 430 20.19 -16.72 12.04
C GLU A 430 19.07 -16.27 13.01
N GLN A 431 18.76 -17.12 13.98
CA GLN A 431 17.77 -16.90 15.06
C GLN A 431 18.14 -15.79 16.08
N LEU A 432 19.12 -14.92 15.81
CA LEU A 432 19.93 -14.33 16.88
C LEU A 432 20.48 -12.89 16.70
N GLU A 433 20.03 -12.10 15.72
CA GLU A 433 20.44 -10.69 15.64
C GLU A 433 19.75 -9.80 16.70
N ALA A 434 20.32 -9.84 17.92
CA ALA A 434 20.13 -8.92 19.04
C ALA A 434 18.73 -8.86 19.69
N VAL A 435 18.33 -9.95 20.37
CA VAL A 435 17.40 -9.88 21.53
C VAL A 435 18.02 -9.07 22.69
N GLU A 436 19.34 -8.92 22.69
CA GLU A 436 20.12 -8.15 23.65
C GLU A 436 21.28 -7.44 22.92
N GLN A 437 21.26 -6.10 22.85
CA GLN A 437 22.44 -5.35 23.28
C GLN A 437 22.44 -5.46 24.81
N SER A 438 23.08 -6.51 25.32
CA SER A 438 23.13 -6.79 26.75
C SER A 438 24.04 -5.79 27.44
N ALA A 439 23.50 -5.08 28.43
CA ALA A 439 24.22 -4.26 29.40
C ALA A 439 25.25 -3.27 28.81
N SER A 440 24.83 -2.03 28.57
CA SER A 440 25.71 -0.89 28.78
C SER A 440 26.00 -0.78 30.29
N GLU A 441 27.17 -1.25 30.72
CA GLU A 441 27.57 -1.29 32.13
C GLU A 441 27.88 0.11 32.73
N GLU A 442 27.76 0.17 34.06
CA GLU A 442 28.38 1.13 34.98
C GLU A 442 28.42 2.65 34.65
N THR A 443 27.53 3.41 35.30
CA THR A 443 27.93 4.67 35.95
C THR A 443 27.37 4.75 37.38
N SER A 444 28.24 4.77 38.38
CA SER A 444 27.92 5.15 39.77
C SER A 444 28.60 6.47 40.12
N PRO A 445 27.92 7.43 40.78
CA PRO A 445 28.58 8.61 41.32
C PRO A 445 28.35 8.81 42.84
N GLU A 446 29.29 8.31 43.64
CA GLU A 446 29.56 8.73 45.03
C GLU A 446 31.09 8.76 45.21
N HIS A 447 31.75 9.73 45.86
CA HIS A 447 31.31 11.04 46.39
C HIS A 447 32.58 11.90 46.69
N ILE A 448 32.47 13.24 46.72
CA ILE A 448 33.42 14.22 47.35
C ILE A 448 34.66 14.67 46.51
N THR A 449 34.98 15.95 46.73
CA THR A 449 36.04 16.88 46.25
C THR A 449 37.41 16.68 46.94
N PRO A 450 38.53 17.44 46.67
CA PRO A 450 38.61 18.83 46.16
C PRO A 450 39.78 19.26 45.21
N GLU A 451 39.73 20.57 44.91
CA GLU A 451 40.76 21.52 44.43
C GLU A 451 42.18 21.39 45.07
N PRO A 452 43.25 22.09 44.57
CA PRO A 452 43.30 23.29 43.70
C PRO A 452 44.23 23.10 42.44
N THR A 453 44.66 24.09 41.62
CA THR A 453 44.85 25.57 41.77
C THR A 453 44.90 26.26 40.39
N CYS A 454 44.62 27.57 40.32
CA CYS A 454 44.97 28.45 39.17
C CYS A 454 46.44 28.97 39.29
N PRO A 455 47.06 29.59 38.26
CA PRO A 455 46.76 31.00 37.98
C PRO A 455 46.84 31.45 36.49
N GLU A 456 46.43 32.71 36.27
CA GLU A 456 46.68 33.55 35.10
C GLU A 456 48.20 33.97 34.99
N GLN A 457 48.71 34.87 34.11
CA GLN A 457 48.12 35.96 33.30
C GLN A 457 49.13 36.49 32.24
N ALA A 458 48.63 37.25 31.24
CA ALA A 458 49.34 38.32 30.49
C ALA A 458 50.52 37.93 29.53
N ASP A 459 50.94 38.72 28.53
CA ASP A 459 50.43 39.99 27.96
C ASP A 459 50.98 40.28 26.53
N GLN A 460 50.41 41.28 25.81
CA GLN A 460 51.04 42.12 24.74
C GLN A 460 51.57 41.44 23.42
N ASP A 461 51.66 42.06 22.23
CA ASP A 461 51.21 43.38 21.74
C ASP A 461 51.08 43.53 20.18
N LEU A 462 50.20 44.45 19.74
CA LEU A 462 50.26 45.41 18.60
C LEU A 462 50.58 45.09 17.09
N ILE A 463 49.91 45.89 16.22
CA ILE A 463 50.36 46.57 14.95
C ILE A 463 50.01 46.02 13.51
N THR A 464 49.18 46.81 12.79
CA THR A 464 49.01 47.09 11.31
C THR A 464 49.03 45.96 10.25
N SER A 465 48.08 45.82 9.29
CA SER A 465 47.73 46.66 8.11
C SER A 465 48.90 46.89 7.11
N GLU A 466 48.79 46.82 5.77
CA GLU A 466 47.67 47.07 4.83
C GLU A 466 47.66 46.21 3.52
N GLN A 467 46.46 46.10 2.92
CA GLN A 467 46.02 46.17 1.50
C GLN A 467 46.82 45.69 0.24
N MET A 468 46.04 45.10 -0.70
CA MET A 468 45.99 45.31 -2.17
C MET A 468 47.08 44.81 -3.16
N THR A 469 46.90 43.55 -3.61
CA THR A 469 46.54 43.14 -5.02
C THR A 469 47.43 43.63 -6.23
N PRO A 470 47.11 43.42 -7.54
CA PRO A 470 47.93 42.51 -8.36
C PRO A 470 48.38 42.96 -9.78
N ALA A 471 49.25 42.17 -10.42
CA ALA A 471 49.54 42.11 -11.87
C ALA A 471 50.01 40.65 -12.18
N GLU A 472 49.56 39.92 -13.21
CA GLU A 472 49.59 40.12 -14.67
C GLU A 472 50.96 39.86 -15.35
N THR A 473 50.94 39.59 -16.68
CA THR A 473 52.00 39.00 -17.56
C THR A 473 51.94 37.45 -17.55
N THR A 474 51.41 36.70 -18.54
CA THR A 474 51.76 36.55 -19.99
C THR A 474 53.22 36.11 -20.22
N SER A 475 53.63 35.36 -21.24
CA SER A 475 52.97 34.46 -22.21
C SER A 475 54.07 33.60 -22.89
N GLU A 476 53.68 32.73 -23.83
CA GLU A 476 54.56 31.98 -24.76
C GLU A 476 55.33 30.78 -24.15
N ASN A 477 55.17 29.54 -24.67
CA ASN A 477 55.60 28.95 -25.96
C ASN A 477 57.11 28.65 -26.05
N ILE A 478 57.47 27.35 -26.14
CA ILE A 478 58.40 26.76 -27.14
C ILE A 478 58.47 25.23 -26.96
N SER A 479 58.72 24.52 -28.06
CA SER A 479 58.72 23.06 -28.19
C SER A 479 59.83 22.32 -27.44
N GLN A 480 59.54 21.09 -27.01
CA GLN A 480 60.10 19.88 -27.65
C GLN A 480 59.16 18.68 -27.48
#